data_AF-A0A834URY7-F1
#
_entry.id   AF-A0A834URY7-F1
#
_cell.length_a   1.000
_cell.length_b   1.000
_cell.length_c   1.000
_cell.angle_alpha   90.00
_cell.angle_beta   90.00
_cell.angle_gamma   90.00
#
_symmetry.space_group_name_H-M   'P 1'
#
loop_
_entity.id
_entity.type
_entity.pdbx_description
1 polymer ?
#
loop_
_entity_poly.entity_id
_entity_poly.type
_entity_poly.pdbx_seq_one_letter_code
_entity_poly.pdbx_strand_id
1 'polypeptide(L)'
;MNTPRCALVPMNVSCSRTDFQILISAQVLAPLERTKVYLGSRNCAAQEVGNNFRIQARFDTCGTESQRRNNTSVIVSVLYIDFSAPGLEDIHEYEVRCEPQRKEASVHLLSGSDWLGPYAATAEHLQEAPPREEVEALEGPVTMVAQDTSDIVFLGFCILAGVLMITAIVVLMLL
;
A
#
# COMPACT_ATOMS: atom_id res chain seq x y z
N MET A 1 15.91 -20.53 -26.07
CA MET A 1 16.32 -19.38 -25.23
C MET A 1 15.24 -19.22 -24.18
N ASN A 2 15.39 -19.89 -23.03
CA ASN A 2 14.46 -19.76 -21.90
C ASN A 2 15.10 -18.84 -20.88
N THR A 3 14.80 -17.54 -20.97
CA THR A 3 15.08 -16.61 -19.89
C THR A 3 14.18 -16.96 -18.69
N PRO A 4 14.74 -17.13 -17.48
CA PRO A 4 13.92 -17.32 -16.29
C PRO A 4 13.03 -16.08 -16.10
N ARG A 5 11.73 -16.28 -15.93
CA ARG A 5 10.72 -15.22 -15.74
C ARG A 5 10.70 -14.68 -14.30
N CYS A 6 11.84 -14.65 -13.62
CA CYS A 6 11.99 -14.06 -12.29
C CYS A 6 12.10 -12.53 -12.35
N ALA A 7 11.28 -11.87 -13.17
CA ALA A 7 11.20 -10.43 -13.20
C ALA A 7 9.98 -10.00 -12.38
N LEU A 8 10.20 -9.16 -11.36
CA LEU A 8 9.13 -8.39 -10.73
C LEU A 8 8.32 -7.71 -11.84
N VAL A 9 7.01 -7.98 -11.90
CA VAL A 9 6.13 -7.36 -12.89
C VAL A 9 5.89 -5.90 -12.46
N PRO A 10 6.40 -4.89 -13.20
CA PRO A 10 6.07 -3.50 -12.93
C PRO A 10 4.57 -3.27 -13.05
N MET A 11 3.99 -2.74 -11.99
CA MET A 11 2.59 -2.38 -11.91
C MET A 11 2.43 -1.08 -11.15
N ASN A 12 1.37 -0.35 -11.48
CA ASN A 12 0.99 0.85 -10.75
C ASN A 12 -0.25 0.54 -9.93
N VAL A 13 -0.14 0.72 -8.61
CA VAL A 13 -1.25 0.53 -7.69
C VAL A 13 -1.56 1.85 -7.05
N SER A 14 -2.85 2.18 -7.08
CA SER A 14 -3.38 3.36 -6.42
C SER A 14 -4.64 2.95 -5.67
N CYS A 15 -4.99 3.76 -4.67
CA CYS A 15 -6.25 3.57 -3.98
C CYS A 15 -6.91 4.89 -3.64
N SER A 16 -8.23 4.83 -3.54
CA SER A 16 -9.11 5.91 -3.11
C SER A 16 -9.52 5.69 -1.64
N ARG A 17 -10.62 6.36 -1.23
CA ARG A 17 -11.26 6.08 0.06
C ARG A 17 -12.02 4.75 0.08
N THR A 18 -12.35 4.18 -1.08
CA THR A 18 -13.29 3.05 -1.19
C THR A 18 -12.87 1.96 -2.18
N ASP A 19 -11.86 2.20 -3.00
CA ASP A 19 -11.46 1.29 -4.07
C ASP A 19 -9.95 1.27 -4.34
N PHE A 20 -9.50 0.14 -4.89
CA PHE A 20 -8.20 -0.05 -5.50
C PHE A 20 -8.29 0.10 -7.02
N GLN A 21 -7.21 0.61 -7.59
CA GLN A 21 -6.94 0.50 -9.01
C GLN A 21 -5.52 -0.02 -9.23
N ILE A 22 -5.42 -1.11 -10.00
CA ILE A 22 -4.17 -1.74 -10.41
C ILE A 22 -4.08 -1.63 -11.93
N LEU A 23 -2.93 -1.15 -12.41
CA LEU A 23 -2.63 -1.01 -13.84
C LEU A 23 -1.32 -1.71 -14.16
N ILE A 24 -1.35 -2.62 -15.12
CA ILE A 24 -0.19 -3.38 -15.58
C ILE A 24 -0.11 -3.23 -17.10
N SER A 25 1.07 -2.91 -17.62
CA SER A 25 1.24 -2.80 -19.07
C SER A 25 1.15 -4.18 -19.73
N ALA A 26 0.34 -4.29 -20.78
CA ALA A 26 0.15 -5.54 -21.49
C ALA A 26 1.44 -6.03 -22.17
N GLN A 27 2.35 -5.11 -22.53
CA GLN A 27 3.65 -5.45 -23.12
C GLN A 27 4.54 -6.28 -22.19
N VAL A 28 4.39 -6.12 -20.87
CA VAL A 28 5.19 -6.84 -19.86
C VAL A 28 4.60 -8.21 -19.59
N LEU A 29 3.28 -8.35 -19.76
CA LEU A 29 2.57 -9.60 -19.55
C LEU A 29 2.44 -10.41 -20.85
N ALA A 30 2.70 -9.85 -22.03
CA ALA A 30 2.44 -10.53 -23.29
C ALA A 30 3.20 -11.88 -23.39
N PRO A 31 2.54 -12.97 -23.84
CA PRO A 31 1.15 -13.05 -24.34
C PRO A 31 0.14 -13.59 -23.30
N LEU A 32 0.04 -13.01 -22.11
CA LEU A 32 -0.92 -13.48 -21.09
C LEU A 32 -2.36 -13.08 -21.40
N GLU A 33 -3.32 -13.97 -21.12
CA GLU A 33 -4.75 -13.68 -21.19
C GLU A 33 -5.22 -12.93 -19.94
N ARG A 34 -6.22 -12.05 -20.08
CA ARG A 34 -6.79 -11.28 -18.95
C ARG A 34 -7.33 -12.13 -17.80
N THR A 35 -7.80 -13.35 -18.09
CA THR A 35 -8.35 -14.30 -17.10
C THR A 35 -7.27 -14.84 -16.16
N LYS A 36 -6.00 -14.68 -16.54
CA LYS A 36 -4.82 -15.08 -15.76
C LYS A 36 -4.27 -13.96 -14.87
N VAL A 37 -4.90 -12.78 -14.89
CA VAL A 37 -4.55 -11.66 -14.01
C VAL A 37 -5.80 -11.34 -13.18
N TYR A 38 -5.80 -11.61 -11.89
CA TYR A 38 -7.00 -11.45 -11.06
C TYR A 38 -6.68 -11.09 -9.60
N LEU A 39 -7.60 -10.40 -8.93
CA LEU A 39 -7.46 -9.96 -7.55
C LEU A 39 -8.34 -10.79 -6.60
N GLY A 40 -7.73 -11.49 -5.65
CA GLY A 40 -8.35 -12.34 -4.63
C GLY A 40 -9.07 -13.58 -5.15
N SER A 41 -9.94 -13.41 -6.15
CA SER A 41 -10.70 -14.47 -6.81
C SER A 41 -10.70 -14.26 -8.33
N ARG A 42 -10.79 -15.35 -9.09
CA ARG A 42 -10.89 -15.33 -10.57
C ARG A 42 -12.12 -14.58 -11.09
N ASN A 43 -13.14 -14.36 -10.26
CA ASN A 43 -14.29 -13.51 -10.60
C ASN A 43 -13.93 -12.02 -10.72
N CYS A 44 -12.79 -11.60 -10.17
CA CYS A 44 -12.24 -10.26 -10.28
C CYS A 44 -11.02 -10.25 -11.20
N ALA A 45 -11.22 -10.76 -12.43
CA ALA A 45 -10.22 -10.72 -13.47
C ALA A 45 -9.97 -9.30 -14.00
N ALA A 46 -8.77 -9.08 -14.54
CA ALA A 46 -8.41 -7.84 -15.17
C ALA A 46 -9.24 -7.57 -16.43
N GLN A 47 -9.45 -6.29 -16.69
CA GLN A 47 -10.03 -5.77 -17.91
C GLN A 47 -8.92 -5.24 -18.81
N GLU A 48 -9.00 -5.51 -20.11
CA GLU A 48 -8.09 -4.92 -21.07
C GLU A 48 -8.60 -3.53 -21.47
N VAL A 49 -7.81 -2.51 -21.16
CA VAL A 49 -8.12 -1.10 -21.47
C VAL A 49 -6.94 -0.52 -22.22
N GLY A 50 -7.05 -0.47 -23.56
CA GLY A 50 -5.94 -0.12 -24.43
C GLY A 50 -4.81 -1.14 -24.31
N ASN A 51 -3.59 -0.68 -24.04
CA ASN A 51 -2.40 -1.54 -23.87
C ASN A 51 -2.13 -1.90 -22.39
N ASN A 52 -3.17 -1.94 -21.56
CA ASN A 52 -3.02 -2.23 -20.13
C ASN A 52 -4.07 -3.23 -19.65
N PHE A 53 -3.66 -4.06 -18.70
CA PHE A 53 -4.55 -4.78 -17.81
C PHE A 53 -4.92 -3.84 -16.64
N ARG A 54 -6.22 -3.68 -16.41
CA ARG A 54 -6.77 -2.85 -15.33
C ARG A 54 -7.64 -3.69 -14.43
N ILE A 55 -7.40 -3.63 -13.13
CA ILE A 55 -8.34 -4.10 -12.11
C ILE A 55 -8.82 -2.89 -11.33
N GLN A 56 -10.13 -2.75 -11.17
CA GLN A 56 -10.74 -1.80 -10.25
C GLN A 56 -11.67 -2.57 -9.33
N ALA A 57 -11.38 -2.52 -8.02
CA ALA A 57 -12.09 -3.31 -7.01
C ALA A 57 -12.42 -2.44 -5.81
N ARG A 58 -13.66 -2.54 -5.30
CA ARG A 58 -14.04 -1.89 -4.05
C ARG A 58 -13.49 -2.68 -2.86
N PHE A 59 -13.25 -2.01 -1.73
CA PHE A 59 -12.71 -2.61 -0.50
C PHE A 59 -13.63 -3.64 0.18
N ASP A 60 -14.87 -3.79 -0.28
CA ASP A 60 -15.84 -4.79 0.15
C ASP A 60 -16.03 -5.92 -0.88
N THR A 61 -15.16 -6.01 -1.89
CA THR A 61 -15.28 -6.95 -3.02
C THR A 61 -13.95 -7.63 -3.34
N CYS A 62 -13.94 -8.62 -4.24
CA CYS A 62 -12.71 -9.24 -4.74
C CYS A 62 -11.79 -9.83 -3.66
N GLY A 63 -12.36 -10.31 -2.55
CA GLY A 63 -11.58 -10.91 -1.46
C GLY A 63 -10.64 -9.92 -0.78
N THR A 64 -10.95 -8.62 -0.77
CA THR A 64 -10.22 -7.64 0.02
C THR A 64 -10.59 -7.76 1.49
N GLU A 65 -9.60 -7.63 2.38
CA GLU A 65 -9.78 -7.68 3.82
C GLU A 65 -9.35 -6.37 4.46
N SER A 66 -10.16 -5.86 5.40
CA SER A 66 -9.77 -4.75 6.25
C SER A 66 -9.05 -5.28 7.49
N GLN A 67 -7.77 -4.99 7.60
CA GLN A 67 -6.95 -5.33 8.76
C GLN A 67 -6.59 -4.07 9.56
N ARG A 68 -6.36 -4.23 10.87
CA ARG A 68 -5.83 -3.17 11.72
C ARG A 68 -4.38 -3.50 12.04
N ARG A 69 -3.42 -2.80 11.42
CA ARG A 69 -1.98 -2.95 11.68
C ARG A 69 -1.46 -1.68 12.33
N ASN A 70 -0.80 -1.79 13.49
CA ASN A 70 -0.24 -0.64 14.22
C ASN A 70 -1.25 0.52 14.39
N ASN A 71 -2.46 0.19 14.83
CA ASN A 71 -3.56 1.14 15.01
C ASN A 71 -4.10 1.81 13.72
N THR A 72 -3.55 1.46 12.55
CA THR A 72 -3.95 1.96 11.23
C THR A 72 -4.84 0.94 10.53
N SER A 73 -5.95 1.40 9.96
CA SER A 73 -6.80 0.56 9.12
C SER A 73 -6.17 0.46 7.74
N VAL A 74 -5.85 -0.76 7.33
CA VAL A 74 -5.24 -1.09 6.05
C VAL A 74 -6.12 -2.08 5.33
N ILE A 75 -6.31 -1.88 4.04
CA ILE A 75 -7.00 -2.85 3.20
C ILE A 75 -5.93 -3.67 2.49
N VAL A 76 -6.08 -4.98 2.51
CA VAL A 76 -5.15 -5.90 1.85
C VAL A 76 -5.90 -6.85 0.93
N SER A 77 -5.23 -7.30 -0.12
CA SER A 77 -5.70 -8.36 -1.02
C SER A 77 -4.50 -8.97 -1.75
N VAL A 78 -4.72 -10.09 -2.45
CA VAL A 78 -3.66 -10.78 -3.21
C VAL A 78 -3.96 -10.68 -4.70
N LEU A 79 -3.04 -10.11 -5.46
CA LEU A 79 -3.05 -10.11 -6.92
C LEU A 79 -2.32 -11.35 -7.42
N TYR A 80 -2.99 -12.11 -8.26
CA TYR A 80 -2.47 -13.29 -8.92
C TYR A 80 -2.15 -12.99 -10.39
N ILE A 81 -0.97 -13.41 -10.82
CA ILE A 81 -0.56 -13.40 -12.23
C ILE A 81 -0.10 -14.81 -12.58
N ASP A 82 -0.92 -15.51 -13.36
CA ASP A 82 -0.77 -16.93 -13.65
C ASP A 82 -0.04 -17.11 -14.98
N PHE A 83 1.28 -17.28 -14.95
CA PHE A 83 2.12 -17.58 -16.11
C PHE A 83 2.13 -19.07 -16.50
N SER A 84 1.35 -19.90 -15.80
CA SER A 84 1.38 -21.36 -15.94
C SER A 84 1.12 -21.80 -17.38
N ALA A 85 1.85 -22.84 -17.77
CA ALA A 85 1.74 -23.51 -19.06
C ALA A 85 1.43 -25.00 -18.82
N PRO A 86 1.01 -25.76 -19.85
CA PRO A 86 0.77 -27.19 -19.69
C PRO A 86 2.00 -27.91 -19.10
N GLY A 87 1.85 -28.45 -17.90
CA GLY A 87 2.93 -29.16 -17.18
C GLY A 87 3.90 -28.28 -16.38
N LEU A 88 3.66 -26.97 -16.28
CA LEU A 88 4.45 -26.05 -15.46
C LEU A 88 3.54 -25.05 -14.74
N GLU A 89 3.49 -25.14 -13.41
CA GLU A 89 2.83 -24.16 -12.55
C GLU A 89 3.78 -22.98 -12.30
N ASP A 90 3.31 -21.78 -12.62
CA ASP A 90 4.08 -20.54 -12.49
C ASP A 90 3.12 -19.39 -12.14
N ILE A 91 2.67 -19.37 -10.88
CA ILE A 91 1.75 -18.36 -10.38
C ILE A 91 2.52 -17.40 -9.49
N HIS A 92 2.44 -16.11 -9.83
CA HIS A 92 2.99 -15.04 -9.02
C HIS A 92 1.89 -14.41 -8.16
N GLU A 93 2.16 -14.25 -6.87
CA GLU A 93 1.27 -13.71 -5.86
C GLU A 93 1.86 -12.42 -5.29
N TYR A 94 1.08 -11.34 -5.33
CA TYR A 94 1.48 -10.04 -4.82
C TYR A 94 0.48 -9.58 -3.74
N GLU A 95 0.95 -9.28 -2.54
CA GLU A 95 0.16 -8.55 -1.53
C GLU A 95 0.00 -7.11 -2.01
N VAL A 96 -1.24 -6.71 -2.21
CA VAL A 96 -1.62 -5.34 -2.51
C VAL A 96 -2.20 -4.73 -1.24
N ARG A 97 -1.58 -3.65 -0.75
CA ARG A 97 -1.99 -2.94 0.46
C ARG A 97 -2.40 -1.52 0.12
N CYS A 98 -3.44 -1.03 0.79
CA CYS A 98 -3.81 0.38 0.81
C CYS A 98 -4.06 0.88 2.23
N GLU A 99 -3.66 2.12 2.49
CA GLU A 99 -4.06 2.91 3.65
C GLU A 99 -5.07 3.98 3.21
N PRO A 100 -6.39 3.74 3.31
CA PRO A 100 -7.40 4.61 2.70
C PRO A 100 -7.36 6.07 3.16
N GLN A 101 -6.95 6.29 4.41
CA GLN A 101 -6.84 7.63 5.00
C GLN A 101 -5.70 8.44 4.39
N ARG A 102 -4.59 7.77 4.06
CA ARG A 102 -3.40 8.39 3.46
C ARG A 102 -3.43 8.35 1.93
N LYS A 103 -4.32 7.54 1.35
CA LYS A 103 -4.37 7.23 -0.10
C LYS A 103 -3.04 6.68 -0.61
N GLU A 104 -2.34 5.96 0.27
CA GLU A 104 -1.07 5.32 -0.05
C GLU A 104 -1.33 3.85 -0.34
N ALA A 105 -0.76 3.37 -1.44
CA ALA A 105 -0.82 1.97 -1.83
C ALA A 105 0.59 1.41 -2.00
N SER A 106 0.75 0.14 -1.66
CA SER A 106 2.01 -0.58 -1.84
C SER A 106 1.76 -1.99 -2.33
N VAL A 107 2.80 -2.56 -2.94
CA VAL A 107 2.80 -3.93 -3.46
C VAL A 107 4.01 -4.65 -2.91
N HIS A 108 3.79 -5.87 -2.46
CA HIS A 108 4.85 -6.76 -2.01
C HIS A 108 4.69 -8.11 -2.70
N LEU A 109 5.78 -8.66 -3.26
CA LEU A 109 5.75 -10.01 -3.81
C LEU A 109 5.70 -11.01 -2.65
N LEU A 110 4.65 -11.82 -2.59
CA LEU A 110 4.50 -12.88 -1.58
C LEU A 110 5.17 -14.17 -2.03
N SER A 111 4.91 -14.56 -3.28
CA SER A 111 5.48 -15.76 -3.88
C SER A 111 5.56 -15.58 -5.38
N GLY A 112 6.67 -15.96 -5.97
CA GLY A 112 6.90 -16.05 -7.41
C GLY A 112 7.94 -17.13 -7.60
N SER A 113 7.84 -17.93 -8.66
CA SER A 113 8.51 -19.23 -8.82
C SER A 113 9.83 -19.36 -8.02
N ASP A 114 9.85 -20.29 -7.07
CA ASP A 114 10.93 -20.60 -6.10
C ASP A 114 12.19 -21.22 -6.75
N TRP A 115 12.62 -20.72 -7.91
CA TRP A 115 13.87 -21.12 -8.56
C TRP A 115 15.09 -20.37 -8.02
N LEU A 116 14.96 -19.65 -6.90
CA LEU A 116 16.09 -19.22 -6.09
C LEU A 116 16.57 -20.37 -5.19
N GLY A 117 17.06 -21.43 -5.84
CA GLY A 117 18.07 -22.30 -5.21
C GLY A 117 19.28 -21.47 -4.72
N PRO A 118 20.16 -22.07 -3.91
CA PRO A 118 20.92 -21.60 -2.72
C PRO A 118 21.37 -20.13 -2.51
N TYR A 119 21.11 -19.20 -3.42
CA TYR A 119 21.54 -17.81 -3.37
C TYR A 119 20.65 -16.90 -2.51
N ALA A 120 19.41 -17.30 -2.20
CA ALA A 120 18.57 -16.58 -1.22
C ALA A 120 19.08 -16.74 0.22
N ALA A 121 19.77 -17.85 0.53
CA ALA A 121 20.36 -18.09 1.85
C ALA A 121 21.59 -17.20 2.15
N THR A 122 22.10 -16.44 1.17
CA THR A 122 23.26 -15.55 1.36
C THR A 122 22.85 -14.15 1.84
N ALA A 123 21.55 -13.82 1.86
CA ALA A 123 21.06 -12.53 2.36
C ALA A 123 20.75 -12.53 3.87
N GLU A 124 20.60 -13.70 4.51
CA GLU A 124 20.31 -13.80 5.95
C GLU A 124 21.56 -13.70 6.85
N HIS A 125 22.78 -13.68 6.28
CA HIS A 125 24.04 -13.72 7.06
C HIS A 125 24.79 -12.37 7.12
N LEU A 126 24.09 -11.23 7.08
CA LEU A 126 24.71 -9.91 7.27
C LEU A 126 24.03 -9.03 8.31
N GLN A 127 23.10 -9.56 9.10
CA GLN A 127 22.36 -8.78 10.09
C GLN A 127 22.42 -9.37 11.50
N GLU A 128 23.62 -9.75 11.95
CA GLU A 128 23.89 -9.96 13.37
C GLU A 128 25.06 -9.07 13.81
N ALA A 129 24.71 -7.98 14.48
CA ALA A 129 25.61 -7.12 15.24
C ALA A 129 25.03 -6.97 16.67
N PRO A 130 25.88 -6.84 17.71
CA PRO A 130 25.71 -7.52 19.00
C PRO A 130 24.81 -6.75 19.99
N PRO A 131 24.39 -7.39 21.10
CA PRO A 131 23.53 -6.80 22.11
C PRO A 131 24.27 -5.67 22.84
N ARG A 132 23.68 -4.47 22.87
CA ARG A 132 24.16 -3.38 23.71
C ARG A 132 23.43 -3.40 25.05
N GLU A 133 24.27 -3.31 26.07
CA GLU A 133 23.98 -3.29 27.50
C GLU A 133 22.80 -2.40 27.88
N GLU A 134 21.97 -3.01 28.71
CA GLU A 134 20.94 -2.42 29.55
C GLU A 134 21.62 -1.68 30.71
N VAL A 135 21.45 -0.35 30.73
CA VAL A 135 21.75 0.49 31.90
C VAL A 135 20.48 1.28 32.24
N GLU A 136 19.96 1.00 33.42
CA GLU A 136 18.83 1.66 34.05
C GLU A 136 19.12 3.12 34.44
N ALA A 137 18.14 4.01 34.27
CA ALA A 137 17.82 5.17 35.13
C ALA A 137 16.65 5.96 34.48
N LEU A 138 15.41 5.85 34.98
CA LEU A 138 14.80 6.63 36.07
C LEU A 138 14.09 7.92 35.57
N GLU A 139 12.75 7.87 35.65
CA GLU A 139 11.79 8.95 35.96
C GLU A 139 11.43 10.06 34.96
N GLY A 140 10.11 10.28 34.81
CA GLY A 140 9.51 11.56 34.42
C GLY A 140 8.41 11.50 33.34
N PRO A 141 7.13 11.78 33.66
CA PRO A 141 6.01 11.65 32.72
C PRO A 141 5.70 12.98 32.01
N VAL A 142 5.72 13.02 30.67
CA VAL A 142 4.93 14.01 29.91
C VAL A 142 4.49 13.39 28.60
N THR A 143 3.18 13.32 28.45
CA THR A 143 2.46 13.00 27.21
C THR A 143 2.88 13.94 26.09
N MET A 144 3.77 13.51 25.20
CA MET A 144 3.90 14.13 23.89
C MET A 144 3.02 13.35 22.92
N VAL A 145 1.75 13.76 22.85
CA VAL A 145 0.93 13.46 21.68
C VAL A 145 1.66 14.08 20.49
N ALA A 146 2.06 13.26 19.52
CA ALA A 146 2.56 13.74 18.24
C ALA A 146 1.45 14.55 17.57
N GLN A 147 1.41 15.86 17.83
CA GLN A 147 0.51 16.78 17.16
C GLN A 147 1.07 17.02 15.76
N ASP A 148 0.32 16.61 14.74
CA ASP A 148 0.60 16.94 13.36
C ASP A 148 0.75 18.46 13.24
N THR A 149 1.89 18.90 12.71
CA THR A 149 2.24 20.32 12.57
C THR A 149 1.21 21.10 11.73
N SER A 150 0.45 20.42 10.88
CA SER A 150 -0.69 20.99 10.14
C SER A 150 -1.86 21.40 11.04
N ASP A 151 -2.16 20.62 12.08
CA ASP A 151 -3.30 20.88 12.97
C ASP A 151 -3.02 22.05 13.91
N ILE A 152 -1.76 22.22 14.32
CA ILE A 152 -1.33 23.38 15.11
C ILE A 152 -1.49 24.68 14.31
N VAL A 153 -1.09 24.69 13.04
CA VAL A 153 -1.21 25.87 12.18
C VAL A 153 -2.67 26.16 11.84
N PHE A 154 -3.47 25.12 11.57
CA PHE A 154 -4.90 25.27 11.28
C PHE A 154 -5.70 25.78 12.49
N LEU A 155 -5.47 25.24 13.68
CA LEU A 155 -6.08 25.72 14.92
C LEU A 155 -5.66 27.16 15.24
N GLY A 156 -4.38 27.51 15.03
CA GLY A 156 -3.89 28.87 15.19
C GLY A 156 -4.59 29.87 14.27
N PHE A 157 -4.72 29.54 12.99
CA PHE A 157 -5.41 30.41 12.02
C PHE A 157 -6.91 30.57 12.34
N CYS A 158 -7.59 29.49 12.75
CA CYS A 158 -8.99 29.54 13.14
C CYS A 158 -9.24 30.47 14.34
N ILE A 159 -8.40 30.39 15.37
CA ILE A 159 -8.52 31.25 16.56
C ILE A 159 -8.26 32.72 16.16
N LEU A 160 -7.22 32.98 15.38
CA LEU A 160 -6.86 34.33 14.93
C LEU A 160 -8.00 34.97 14.12
N ALA A 161 -8.61 34.22 13.21
CA ALA A 161 -9.76 34.67 12.43
C ALA A 161 -10.97 34.98 13.33
N GLY A 162 -11.25 34.15 14.33
CA GLY A 162 -12.33 34.40 15.30
C GLY A 162 -12.14 35.70 16.08
N VAL A 163 -10.93 35.94 16.58
CA VAL A 163 -10.60 37.18 17.31
C VAL A 163 -10.78 38.41 16.41
N LEU A 164 -10.30 38.36 15.16
CA LEU A 164 -10.46 39.47 14.21
C LEU A 164 -11.91 39.76 13.86
N MET A 165 -12.76 38.74 13.76
CA MET A 165 -14.20 38.96 13.55
C MET A 165 -14.84 39.65 14.75
N ILE A 166 -14.51 39.23 15.97
CA ILE A 166 -15.05 39.83 17.19
C ILE A 166 -14.61 41.29 17.31
N THR A 167 -13.33 41.60 17.07
CA THR A 167 -12.85 42.98 17.13
C THR A 167 -13.52 43.87 16.08
N ALA A 168 -13.73 43.36 14.86
CA ALA A 168 -14.47 44.07 13.82
C ALA A 168 -15.91 44.39 14.24
N ILE A 169 -16.62 43.43 14.85
CA ILE A 169 -17.98 43.64 15.37
C ILE A 169 -17.98 44.71 16.46
N VAL A 170 -17.06 44.63 17.43
CA VAL A 170 -16.98 45.60 18.53
C VAL A 170 -16.69 47.01 18.01
N VAL A 171 -15.76 47.15 17.06
CA VAL A 171 -15.45 48.46 16.44
C VAL A 171 -16.67 49.00 15.70
N LEU A 172 -17.40 48.16 14.98
CA LEU A 172 -18.59 48.56 14.23
C LEU A 172 -19.75 48.99 15.13
N MET A 173 -19.84 48.44 16.35
CA MET A 173 -20.83 48.87 17.35
C MET A 173 -20.43 50.16 18.07
N LEU A 174 -19.14 50.51 18.08
CA LEU A 174 -18.61 51.73 18.70
C LEU A 174 -18.54 52.92 17.73
N LEU A 175 -18.74 52.67 16.42
CA LEU A 175 -18.76 53.68 15.36
C LEU A 175 -20.19 54.15 15.08
#